data_AF-A0A7C5N8B6-F1
#
_entry.id   AF-A0A7C5N8B6-F1
#
_cell.length_a   1.000
_cell.length_b   1.000
_cell.length_c   1.000
_cell.angle_alpha   90.00
_cell.angle_beta   90.00
_cell.angle_gamma   90.00
#
_symmetry.space_group_name_H-M   'P 1'
#
loop_
_entity.id
_entity.type
_entity.pdbx_description
1 polymer ?
#
loop_
_entity_poly.entity_id
_entity_poly.type
_entity_poly.pdbx_seq_one_letter_code
_entity_poly.pdbx_strand_id
1 'polypeptide(L)'
;MTFYWVEFTDRGPGTIETEVKHYPEKALATPEAREAFRKKRDADVEAEILKRGAEFGTVKSFEILPYPADPRLDVRHKCPSFCWTPNHCKGSGSCPRSRSCTS
;
A
#
# COMPACT_ATOMS: atom_id res chain seq x y z
N MET A 1 4.87 -8.48 1.69
CA MET A 1 5.02 -7.00 1.68
C MET A 1 3.97 -6.44 0.74
N THR A 2 3.29 -5.40 1.17
CA THR A 2 2.24 -4.73 0.40
C THR A 2 2.53 -3.23 0.41
N PHE A 3 2.35 -2.57 -0.73
CA PHE A 3 2.62 -1.14 -0.86
C PHE A 3 1.31 -0.36 -0.82
N TYR A 4 1.31 0.79 -0.16
CA TYR A 4 0.15 1.65 -0.06
C TYR A 4 0.51 3.07 -0.47
N TRP A 5 -0.26 3.63 -1.40
CA TRP A 5 -0.27 5.06 -1.65
C TRP A 5 -1.09 5.73 -0.55
N VAL A 6 -0.52 6.73 0.11
CA VAL A 6 -1.17 7.42 1.22
C VAL A 6 -1.24 8.89 0.88
N GLU A 7 -2.44 9.44 0.92
CA GLU A 7 -2.66 10.88 0.89
C GLU A 7 -2.71 11.42 2.31
N PHE A 8 -2.08 12.56 2.53
CA PHE A 8 -2.05 13.24 3.82
C PHE A 8 -2.82 14.55 3.73
N THR A 9 -3.30 15.05 4.86
CA THR A 9 -3.93 16.38 4.92
C THR A 9 -2.90 17.51 5.00
N ASP A 10 -1.75 17.23 5.60
CA ASP A 10 -0.71 18.22 5.96
C ASP A 10 0.50 18.22 5.02
N ARG A 11 0.58 17.27 4.09
CA ARG A 11 1.70 17.13 3.15
C ARG A 11 1.32 16.46 1.84
N GLY A 12 2.25 16.47 0.90
CA GLY A 12 2.13 15.71 -0.35
C GLY A 12 2.03 14.19 -0.12
N PRO A 13 1.35 13.46 -1.02
CA PRO A 13 1.15 12.03 -0.90
C PRO A 13 2.46 11.25 -1.08
N GLY A 14 2.47 9.99 -0.67
CA GLY A 14 3.60 9.11 -0.88
C GLY A 14 3.30 7.64 -0.61
N THR A 15 4.28 6.78 -0.93
CA THR A 15 4.15 5.34 -0.73
C THR A 15 4.74 4.93 0.61
N ILE A 16 3.98 4.12 1.36
CA ILE A 16 4.47 3.34 2.51
C ILE A 16 4.48 1.85 2.16
N GLU A 17 5.42 1.12 2.75
CA GLU A 17 5.46 -0.33 2.71
C GLU A 17 4.92 -0.87 4.04
N THR A 18 4.07 -1.90 4.00
CA THR A 18 3.61 -2.58 5.21
C THR A 18 3.69 -4.10 5.06
N GLU A 19 3.96 -4.79 6.17
CA GLU A 19 3.89 -6.24 6.25
C GLU A 19 2.50 -6.68 6.71
N VAL A 20 1.59 -6.79 5.75
CA VAL A 20 0.31 -7.43 6.03
C VAL A 20 0.55 -8.93 6.20
N LYS A 21 0.27 -9.44 7.41
CA LYS A 21 0.30 -10.89 7.67
C LYS A 21 -0.64 -11.57 6.67
N HIS A 22 -0.07 -12.43 5.84
CA HIS A 22 -0.86 -13.18 4.87
C HIS A 22 -1.56 -14.32 5.61
N TYR A 23 -2.85 -14.14 5.86
CA TYR A 23 -3.64 -15.15 6.55
C TYR A 23 -4.31 -16.10 5.55
N PRO A 24 -4.32 -17.41 5.81
CA PRO A 24 -4.85 -18.39 4.87
C PRO A 24 -6.39 -18.38 4.88
N GLU A 25 -7.00 -17.53 4.03
CA GLU A 25 -8.45 -17.45 3.83
C GLU A 25 -9.06 -18.81 3.42
N LYS A 26 -8.25 -19.68 2.78
CA LYS A 26 -8.62 -21.04 2.37
C LYS A 26 -8.84 -22.00 3.55
N ALA A 27 -8.36 -21.68 4.74
CA ALA A 27 -8.56 -22.50 5.95
C ALA A 27 -9.98 -22.33 6.55
N LEU A 28 -10.77 -21.37 6.07
CA LEU A 28 -12.12 -21.10 6.56
C LEU A 28 -13.16 -21.86 5.73
N ALA A 29 -13.91 -22.73 6.42
CA ALA A 29 -14.83 -23.67 5.83
C ALA A 29 -16.14 -23.05 5.32
N THR A 30 -16.59 -21.93 5.89
CA THR A 30 -17.89 -21.30 5.56
C THR A 30 -17.72 -19.91 4.92
N PRO A 31 -18.64 -19.50 4.01
CA PRO A 31 -18.61 -18.17 3.41
C PRO A 31 -18.78 -17.04 4.42
N GLU A 32 -19.59 -17.24 5.47
CA GLU A 32 -19.77 -16.26 6.56
C GLU A 32 -18.47 -16.05 7.36
N ALA A 33 -17.74 -17.14 7.66
CA ALA A 33 -16.45 -17.05 8.32
C ALA A 33 -15.41 -16.34 7.43
N ARG A 34 -15.46 -16.55 6.10
CA ARG A 34 -14.61 -15.82 5.15
C ARG A 34 -14.92 -14.34 5.11
N GLU A 35 -16.19 -13.94 5.14
CA GLU A 35 -16.57 -12.52 5.14
C GLU A 35 -16.16 -11.82 6.44
N ALA A 36 -16.44 -12.43 7.59
CA ALA A 36 -16.01 -11.89 8.89
C ALA A 36 -14.47 -11.78 8.96
N PHE A 37 -13.78 -12.77 8.39
CA PHE A 37 -12.32 -12.76 8.30
C PHE A 37 -11.79 -11.62 7.42
N ARG A 38 -12.38 -11.38 6.25
CA ARG A 38 -12.01 -10.26 5.38
C ARG A 38 -12.18 -8.92 6.09
N LYS A 39 -13.33 -8.70 6.75
CA LYS A 39 -13.58 -7.48 7.53
C LYS A 39 -12.51 -7.27 8.60
N LYS A 40 -12.15 -8.33 9.34
CA LYS A 40 -11.11 -8.24 10.37
C LYS A 40 -9.73 -7.94 9.77
N ARG A 41 -9.35 -8.63 8.70
CA ARG A 41 -8.08 -8.40 8.00
C ARG A 41 -8.00 -6.96 7.49
N ASP A 42 -9.07 -6.46 6.87
CA ASP A 42 -9.09 -5.12 6.28
C ASP A 42 -8.99 -4.06 7.40
N ALA A 43 -9.61 -4.28 8.56
CA ALA A 43 -9.45 -3.42 9.73
C ALA A 43 -8.03 -3.46 10.32
N ASP A 44 -7.40 -4.64 10.42
CA ASP A 44 -6.01 -4.78 10.89
C ASP A 44 -5.04 -4.07 9.91
N VAL A 45 -5.29 -4.17 8.61
CA VAL A 45 -4.53 -3.48 7.56
C VAL A 45 -4.68 -1.97 7.68
N GLU A 46 -5.90 -1.48 7.82
CA GLU A 46 -6.18 -0.06 8.01
C GLU A 46 -5.48 0.50 9.25
N ALA A 47 -5.56 -0.21 10.37
CA ALA A 47 -4.89 0.20 11.61
C ALA A 47 -3.36 0.32 11.44
N GLU A 48 -2.73 -0.62 10.73
CA GLU A 48 -1.29 -0.58 10.48
C GLU A 48 -0.90 0.55 9.52
N ILE A 49 -1.71 0.82 8.50
CA ILE A 49 -1.51 1.94 7.57
C ILE A 49 -1.63 3.27 8.30
N LEU A 50 -2.66 3.44 9.14
CA LEU A 50 -2.85 4.64 9.94
C LEU A 50 -1.69 4.84 10.92
N LYS A 51 -1.22 3.76 11.56
CA LYS A 51 -0.08 3.80 12.47
C LYS A 51 1.22 4.22 11.77
N ARG A 52 1.58 3.58 10.65
CA ARG A 52 2.78 3.94 9.88
C ARG A 52 2.65 5.30 9.21
N GLY A 53 1.48 5.61 8.67
CA GLY A 53 1.18 6.90 8.05
C GLY A 53 1.28 8.05 9.06
N ALA A 54 0.83 7.84 10.30
CA ALA A 54 0.93 8.83 11.38
C ALA A 54 2.37 9.25 11.70
N GLU A 55 3.39 8.43 11.37
CA GLU A 55 4.79 8.82 11.50
C GLU A 55 5.18 9.93 10.51
N PHE A 56 4.45 10.05 9.40
CA PHE A 56 4.75 10.99 8.31
C PHE A 56 3.77 12.16 8.22
N GLY A 57 2.55 12.02 8.76
CA GLY A 57 1.49 13.04 8.72
C GLY A 57 0.11 12.45 9.05
N THR A 58 -0.94 13.27 8.98
CA THR A 58 -2.32 12.82 9.19
C THR A 58 -2.87 12.21 7.90
N VAL A 59 -3.15 10.90 7.95
CA VAL A 59 -3.66 10.14 6.80
C VAL A 59 -5.08 10.59 6.43
N LYS A 60 -5.26 11.02 5.19
CA LYS A 60 -6.56 11.39 4.60
C LYS A 60 -7.22 10.21 3.91
N SER A 61 -6.45 9.50 3.09
CA SER A 61 -6.89 8.37 2.29
C SER A 61 -5.71 7.45 2.03
N PHE A 62 -5.97 6.18 1.75
CA PHE A 62 -4.94 5.25 1.35
C PHE A 62 -5.46 4.26 0.33
N GLU A 63 -4.54 3.71 -0.45
CA GLU A 63 -4.87 2.77 -1.49
C GLU A 63 -3.76 1.75 -1.73
N ILE A 64 -4.15 0.51 -2.00
CA ILE A 64 -3.20 -0.56 -2.30
C ILE A 64 -2.55 -0.35 -3.67
N LEU A 65 -1.22 -0.45 -3.70
CA LEU A 65 -0.43 -0.46 -4.92
C LEU A 65 0.20 -1.83 -5.14
N PRO A 66 0.19 -2.34 -6.40
CA PRO A 66 0.86 -3.60 -6.73
C PRO A 66 2.40 -3.48 -6.74
N TYR A 67 2.94 -2.27 -6.71
CA TYR A 67 4.36 -1.96 -6.76
C TYR A 67 4.65 -0.71 -5.90
N PRO A 68 5.91 -0.50 -5.48
CA PRO A 68 6.28 0.73 -4.80
C PRO A 68 6.42 1.91 -5.77
N ALA A 69 5.90 3.08 -5.40
CA ALA A 69 5.93 4.28 -6.23
C ALA A 69 6.60 5.48 -5.52
N ASP A 70 6.92 6.52 -6.29
CA ASP A 70 7.55 7.75 -5.79
C ASP A 70 6.51 8.85 -5.50
N PRO A 71 6.68 9.68 -4.44
CA PRO A 71 7.77 9.64 -3.45
C PRO A 71 7.56 8.53 -2.42
N ARG A 72 8.66 7.91 -1.99
CA ARG A 72 8.64 6.95 -0.89
C ARG A 72 8.83 7.65 0.44
N LEU A 73 8.00 7.29 1.40
CA LEU A 73 8.10 7.83 2.76
C LEU A 73 9.06 6.97 3.59
N ASP A 74 9.04 5.66 3.38
CA ASP A 74 9.92 4.72 4.07
C ASP A 74 11.20 4.47 3.25
N VAL A 75 12.23 5.29 3.50
CA VAL A 75 13.51 5.30 2.76
C VAL A 75 14.38 4.06 3.04
N ARG A 76 13.99 3.21 4.01
CA ARG A 76 14.81 2.08 4.47
C ARG A 76 14.75 0.86 3.55
N HIS A 77 13.87 0.82 2.55
CA HIS A 77 13.64 -0.35 1.72
C HIS A 77 14.41 -0.33 0.40
N LYS A 78 15.11 -1.45 0.10
CA LYS A 78 16.05 -1.63 -1.03
C LYS A 78 15.41 -1.71 -2.42
N CYS A 79 14.09 -1.90 -2.52
CA CYS A 79 13.43 -2.00 -3.81
C CYS A 79 13.48 -0.62 -4.51
N PRO A 80 13.73 -0.50 -5.81
CA PRO A 80 13.66 0.79 -6.51
C PRO A 80 12.20 1.21 -6.76
N SER A 81 11.92 2.52 -6.77
CA SER A 81 10.60 3.04 -7.14
C SER A 81 10.28 2.68 -8.59
N PHE A 82 9.06 2.19 -8.83
CA PHE A 82 8.66 1.69 -10.14
C PHE A 82 8.02 2.74 -11.05
N CYS A 83 7.44 3.81 -10.47
CA CYS A 83 6.81 4.88 -11.23
C CYS A 83 6.79 6.18 -10.42
N TRP A 84 7.06 7.31 -11.09
CA TRP A 84 6.96 8.67 -10.53
C TRP A 84 5.55 9.26 -10.58
N THR A 85 4.67 8.69 -11.40
CA THR A 85 3.26 9.09 -11.52
C THR A 85 2.34 7.93 -11.12
N PRO A 86 2.35 7.54 -9.83
CA PRO A 86 1.58 6.38 -9.34
C PRO A 86 0.12 6.44 -9.75
N ASN A 87 -0.51 7.62 -9.66
CA ASN A 87 -1.91 7.82 -10.07
C ASN A 87 -2.19 7.42 -11.54
N HIS A 88 -1.21 7.59 -12.43
CA HIS A 88 -1.33 7.22 -13.85
C HIS A 88 -0.94 5.76 -14.13
N CYS A 89 -0.05 5.18 -13.33
CA CYS A 89 0.47 3.82 -13.50
C CYS A 89 -0.37 2.76 -12.75
N LYS A 90 -1.23 3.20 -11.84
CA LYS A 90 -2.01 2.38 -10.92
C LYS A 90 -2.80 1.28 -11.64
N GLY A 91 -2.69 0.04 -11.15
CA GLY A 91 -3.35 -1.13 -11.74
C GLY A 91 -2.64 -1.72 -12.96
N SER A 92 -1.58 -1.08 -13.47
CA SER A 92 -0.74 -1.64 -14.54
C SER A 92 0.39 -2.45 -13.92
N GLY A 93 0.62 -3.67 -14.40
CA GLY A 93 1.78 -4.48 -13.99
C GLY A 93 3.12 -3.90 -14.46
N SER A 94 3.09 -2.92 -15.37
CA SER A 94 4.24 -2.19 -15.86
C SER A 94 3.93 -0.71 -16.10
N CYS A 95 4.89 0.18 -15.88
CA CYS A 95 4.72 1.61 -16.11
C CYS A 95 4.77 1.87 -17.63
N PRO A 96 3.77 2.58 -18.19
CA PRO A 96 3.66 2.77 -19.65
C PRO A 96 4.74 3.72 -20.21
N ARG A 97 5.54 4.37 -19.36
CA ARG A 97 6.66 5.22 -19.78
C ARG A 97 7.97 4.45 -19.72
N SER A 98 8.80 4.60 -20.76
CA SER A 98 10.12 3.96 -20.87
C SER A 98 11.14 4.36 -19.79
N ARG A 99 10.86 5.42 -19.01
CA ARG A 99 11.71 5.93 -17.92
C ARG A 99 11.19 5.54 -16.53
N SER A 100 10.49 4.42 -16.46
CA SER A 100 9.72 3.96 -15.30
C SER A 100 10.56 3.80 -14.03
N CYS A 101 11.78 3.30 -14.15
CA CYS A 101 12.67 3.07 -13.02
C CYS A 101 13.64 4.24 -12.88
N THR A 102 13.67 4.90 -11.72
CA THR A 102 14.94 5.52 -11.29
C THR A 102 15.70 4.56 -10.40
N SER A 103 16.99 4.50 -10.69
CA SER A 103 18.02 4.00 -9.78
C SER A 103 18.32 5.07 -8.73
#